data_AF-A0A359CWB5-F1
#
_entry.id   AF-A0A359CWB5-F1
#
_cell.length_a   1.000
_cell.length_b   1.000
_cell.length_c   1.000
_cell.angle_alpha   90.00
_cell.angle_beta   90.00
_cell.angle_gamma   90.00
#
_symmetry.space_group_name_H-M   'P 1'
#
loop_
_entity.id
_entity.type
_entity.pdbx_description
1 polymer ?
#
loop_
_entity_poly.entity_id
_entity_poly.type
_entity_poly.pdbx_seq_one_letter_code
_entity_poly.pdbx_strand_id
1 'polypeptide(L)'
;MENVNGRLLPKSISKVLPNNAKLALALEILFLLLLGMLAVALHAKLRIPMKLPGKHGLVFMLLMVSSRYISRLPFATSLSCLGASLLLYVNVLGFHDPFMPVVYITLGVILDMLFGFTNRLGSKWWLIALAGGIGWMMIPVLRILISMVSGFPYASLLVGFVYPLATHFFFGLTGTLIGILIIKAVSKNK
;
A
#
# COMPACT_ATOMS: atom_id res chain seq x y z
N MET A 1 53.30 -0.82 44.57
CA MET A 1 52.58 -1.95 43.93
C MET A 1 51.38 -1.36 43.22
N GLU A 2 51.46 -1.21 41.90
CA GLU A 2 50.45 -0.52 41.09
C GLU A 2 49.47 -1.56 40.52
N ASN A 3 48.21 -1.51 40.96
CA ASN A 3 47.16 -2.42 40.50
C ASN A 3 46.62 -1.94 39.14
N VAL A 4 47.16 -2.49 38.05
CA VAL A 4 46.64 -2.28 36.69
C VAL A 4 45.46 -3.23 36.46
N ASN A 5 44.26 -2.80 36.87
CA ASN A 5 43.01 -3.48 36.52
C ASN A 5 42.62 -3.14 35.07
N GLY A 6 43.19 -3.88 34.12
CA GLY A 6 42.77 -3.86 32.72
C GLY A 6 41.37 -4.48 32.56
N ARG A 7 40.32 -3.66 32.62
CA ARG A 7 38.97 -4.08 32.23
C ARG A 7 38.98 -4.44 30.74
N LEU A 8 38.89 -5.73 30.44
CA LEU A 8 38.65 -6.23 29.09
C LEU A 8 37.25 -5.75 28.64
N LEU A 9 37.22 -4.70 27.82
CA LEU A 9 36.00 -4.30 27.13
C LEU A 9 35.58 -5.47 26.22
N PRO A 10 34.33 -5.98 26.33
CA PRO A 10 33.86 -7.01 25.43
C PRO A 10 33.89 -6.46 24.00
N LYS A 11 34.72 -7.05 23.14
CA LYS A 11 34.73 -6.74 21.71
C LYS A 11 33.37 -7.14 21.15
N SER A 12 32.53 -6.14 20.90
CA SER A 12 31.24 -6.30 20.24
C SER A 12 31.41 -7.08 18.93
N ILE A 13 30.65 -8.18 18.79
CA ILE A 13 30.57 -9.02 17.59
C ILE A 13 29.91 -8.27 16.42
N SER A 14 29.49 -7.01 16.62
CA SER A 14 28.78 -6.18 15.64
C SER A 14 29.55 -5.86 14.34
N LYS A 15 30.81 -6.28 14.19
CA LYS A 15 31.59 -6.11 12.95
C LYS A 15 31.44 -7.27 11.95
N VAL A 16 30.82 -8.39 12.32
CA VAL A 16 30.77 -9.60 11.45
C VAL A 16 29.65 -9.53 10.40
N LEU A 17 28.60 -8.76 10.65
CA LEU A 17 27.61 -8.41 9.62
C LEU A 17 27.98 -7.03 9.06
N PRO A 18 28.51 -6.91 7.82
CA PRO A 18 28.62 -5.61 7.19
C PRO A 18 27.22 -5.02 7.13
N ASN A 19 26.99 -3.93 7.88
CA ASN A 19 25.76 -3.17 7.85
C ASN A 19 25.68 -2.45 6.49
N ASN A 20 25.38 -3.21 5.44
CA ASN A 20 25.24 -2.71 4.08
C ASN A 20 23.87 -2.02 3.98
N ALA A 21 23.77 -0.82 4.56
CA ALA A 21 22.57 -0.01 4.55
C ALA A 21 22.00 0.17 3.13
N LYS A 22 22.88 0.22 2.11
CA LYS A 22 22.49 0.25 0.70
C LYS A 22 21.78 -1.04 0.24
N LEU A 23 22.28 -2.20 0.65
CA LEU A 23 21.65 -3.49 0.34
C LEU A 23 20.30 -3.61 1.06
N ALA A 24 20.23 -3.21 2.33
CA ALA A 24 18.97 -3.21 3.09
C ALA A 24 17.92 -2.31 2.42
N LEU A 25 18.31 -1.10 1.99
CA LEU A 25 17.44 -0.20 1.25
C LEU A 25 16.99 -0.80 -0.08
N ALA A 26 17.91 -1.39 -0.85
CA ALA A 26 17.58 -2.03 -2.13
C ALA A 26 16.59 -3.20 -1.96
N LEU A 27 16.78 -4.03 -0.93
CA LEU A 27 15.88 -5.11 -0.59
C LEU A 27 14.52 -4.61 -0.10
N GLU A 28 14.48 -3.50 0.66
CA GLU A 28 13.24 -2.87 1.09
C GLU A 28 12.44 -2.32 -0.09
N ILE A 29 13.08 -1.64 -1.04
CA ILE A 29 12.46 -1.17 -2.28
C ILE A 29 11.94 -2.35 -3.10
N LEU A 30 12.77 -3.39 -3.30
CA LEU A 30 12.38 -4.59 -4.03
C LEU A 30 11.17 -5.29 -3.38
N PHE A 31 11.17 -5.43 -2.05
CA PHE A 31 10.06 -5.99 -1.30
C PHE A 31 8.76 -5.19 -1.51
N LEU A 32 8.84 -3.87 -1.44
CA LEU A 32 7.67 -3.00 -1.66
C LEU A 32 7.12 -3.14 -3.07
N LEU A 33 7.98 -3.18 -4.10
CA LEU A 33 7.57 -3.42 -5.49
C LEU A 33 6.85 -4.77 -5.64
N LEU A 34 7.44 -5.84 -5.10
CA LEU A 34 6.85 -7.18 -5.14
C LEU A 34 5.52 -7.25 -4.40
N LEU A 35 5.37 -6.53 -3.29
CA LEU A 35 4.13 -6.45 -2.54
C LEU A 35 2.99 -5.83 -3.37
N GLY A 36 3.30 -4.82 -4.17
CA GLY A 36 2.37 -4.24 -5.13
C GLY A 36 1.98 -5.16 -6.28
N MET A 37 2.97 -5.82 -6.87
CA MET A 37 2.75 -6.86 -7.88
C MET A 37 1.84 -7.96 -7.35
N LEU A 38 2.09 -8.42 -6.12
CA LEU A 38 1.24 -9.39 -5.42
C LEU A 38 -0.19 -8.88 -5.25
N ALA A 39 -0.38 -7.61 -4.86
CA ALA A 39 -1.70 -7.03 -4.68
C ALA A 39 -2.54 -7.07 -5.98
N VAL A 40 -1.94 -6.76 -7.12
CA VAL A 40 -2.60 -6.85 -8.44
C VAL A 40 -2.77 -8.29 -8.89
N ALA A 41 -1.80 -9.16 -8.65
CA ALA A 41 -1.94 -10.59 -8.97
C ALA A 41 -3.12 -11.21 -8.20
N LEU A 42 -3.27 -10.86 -6.92
CA LEU A 42 -4.43 -11.24 -6.11
C LEU A 42 -5.71 -10.60 -6.62
N HIS A 43 -5.70 -9.35 -7.08
CA HIS A 43 -6.86 -8.74 -7.75
C HIS A 43 -7.29 -9.59 -8.96
N ALA A 44 -6.36 -9.98 -9.82
CA ALA A 44 -6.66 -10.77 -11.01
C ALA A 44 -7.14 -12.20 -10.71
N LYS A 45 -6.56 -12.85 -9.69
CA LYS A 45 -6.81 -14.28 -9.40
C LYS A 45 -7.88 -14.54 -8.35
N LEU A 46 -8.04 -13.65 -7.36
CA LEU A 46 -8.99 -13.84 -6.28
C LEU A 46 -10.41 -13.49 -6.75
N ARG A 47 -11.20 -14.53 -7.00
CA ARG A 47 -12.61 -14.39 -7.36
C ARG A 47 -13.44 -14.06 -6.13
N ILE A 48 -13.56 -12.78 -5.80
CA ILE A 48 -14.48 -12.31 -4.77
C ILE A 48 -15.90 -12.33 -5.36
N PRO A 49 -16.83 -13.20 -4.88
CA PRO A 49 -18.15 -13.43 -5.48
C PRO A 49 -19.16 -12.29 -5.23
N MET A 50 -18.66 -11.07 -4.96
CA MET A 50 -19.48 -9.87 -4.83
C MET A 50 -19.51 -9.12 -6.17
N LYS A 51 -20.70 -8.77 -6.67
CA LYS A 51 -20.85 -7.93 -7.88
C LYS A 51 -20.82 -6.43 -7.51
N LEU A 52 -19.96 -6.06 -6.56
CA LEU A 52 -19.86 -4.70 -6.03
C LEU A 52 -18.59 -4.00 -6.57
N PRO A 53 -18.69 -2.74 -7.03
CA PRO A 53 -17.52 -1.96 -7.42
C PRO A 53 -16.61 -1.75 -6.22
N GLY A 54 -15.30 -1.79 -6.43
CA GLY A 54 -14.31 -1.51 -5.38
C GLY A 54 -14.01 -2.68 -4.44
N LYS A 55 -14.63 -3.86 -4.59
CA LYS A 55 -14.45 -5.04 -3.71
C LYS A 55 -12.99 -5.46 -3.48
N HIS A 56 -12.12 -5.25 -4.47
CA HIS A 56 -10.70 -5.57 -4.36
C HIS A 56 -9.94 -4.64 -3.41
N GLY A 57 -10.58 -3.54 -2.98
CA GLY A 57 -10.06 -2.65 -1.94
C GLY A 57 -9.81 -3.36 -0.62
N LEU A 58 -10.55 -4.43 -0.31
CA LEU A 58 -10.31 -5.23 0.89
C LEU A 58 -8.87 -5.75 0.95
N VAL A 59 -8.44 -6.42 -0.13
CA VAL A 59 -7.11 -7.04 -0.20
C VAL A 59 -6.04 -6.01 -0.55
N PHE A 60 -6.35 -5.12 -1.49
CA PHE A 60 -5.38 -4.13 -1.93
C PHE A 60 -5.00 -3.17 -0.78
N MET A 61 -5.98 -2.62 -0.07
CA MET A 61 -5.71 -1.68 1.03
C MET A 61 -5.11 -2.35 2.26
N LEU A 62 -5.41 -3.62 2.49
CA LEU A 62 -4.71 -4.44 3.49
C LEU A 62 -3.20 -4.46 3.19
N LEU A 63 -2.82 -4.74 1.94
CA LEU A 63 -1.42 -4.79 1.55
C LEU A 63 -0.75 -3.40 1.54
N MET A 64 -1.45 -2.35 1.11
CA MET A 64 -0.89 -0.99 1.12
C MET A 64 -0.67 -0.47 2.54
N VAL A 65 -1.61 -0.68 3.46
CA VAL A 65 -1.37 -0.28 4.86
C VAL A 65 -0.25 -1.13 5.46
N SER A 66 -0.15 -2.42 5.11
CA SER A 66 0.94 -3.28 5.55
C SER A 66 2.30 -2.78 5.05
N SER A 67 2.38 -2.35 3.78
CA SER A 67 3.61 -1.77 3.22
C SER A 67 4.07 -0.56 4.04
N ARG A 68 3.13 0.31 4.44
CA ARG A 68 3.39 1.49 5.26
C ARG A 68 3.92 1.17 6.66
N TYR A 69 3.42 0.11 7.29
CA TYR A 69 3.83 -0.24 8.66
C TYR A 69 5.10 -1.11 8.72
N ILE A 70 5.38 -1.87 7.66
CA ILE A 70 6.57 -2.74 7.59
C ILE A 70 7.80 -1.93 7.14
N SER A 71 7.61 -0.95 6.27
CA SER A 71 8.69 -0.14 5.73
C SER A 71 8.99 1.11 6.56
N ARG A 72 10.24 1.55 6.52
CA ARG A 72 10.73 2.82 7.07
C ARG A 72 10.62 3.98 6.06
N LEU A 73 10.35 3.68 4.79
CA LEU A 73 10.29 4.68 3.74
C LEU A 73 8.98 5.48 3.81
N PRO A 74 9.04 6.82 3.73
CA PRO A 74 7.84 7.65 3.80
C PRO A 74 6.96 7.55 2.55
N PHE A 75 7.46 6.94 1.48
CA PHE A 75 6.80 6.72 0.19
C PHE A 75 6.54 5.22 -0.11
N ALA A 76 6.35 4.42 0.95
CA ALA A 76 6.21 2.97 0.86
C ALA A 76 4.99 2.55 0.02
N THR A 77 3.85 3.26 0.11
CA THR A 77 2.67 2.91 -0.68
C THR A 77 2.85 3.29 -2.15
N SER A 78 3.56 4.37 -2.44
CA SER A 78 3.93 4.77 -3.81
C SER A 78 4.83 3.73 -4.46
N LEU A 79 5.85 3.22 -3.76
CA LEU A 79 6.69 2.14 -4.28
C LEU A 79 5.90 0.86 -4.51
N SER A 80 5.02 0.48 -3.59
CA SER A 80 4.16 -0.67 -3.82
C SER A 80 3.23 -0.45 -5.02
N CYS A 81 2.60 0.70 -5.13
CA CYS A 81 1.76 1.00 -6.29
C CYS A 81 2.55 1.09 -7.60
N LEU A 82 3.82 1.51 -7.58
CA LEU A 82 4.70 1.43 -8.74
C LEU A 82 4.91 -0.02 -9.20
N GLY A 83 5.15 -0.95 -8.26
CA GLY A 83 5.24 -2.37 -8.57
C GLY A 83 3.95 -2.94 -9.17
N ALA A 84 2.80 -2.56 -8.60
CA ALA A 84 1.49 -2.87 -9.15
C ALA A 84 1.32 -2.37 -10.59
N SER A 85 1.69 -1.12 -10.84
CA SER A 85 1.58 -0.49 -12.16
C SER A 85 2.53 -1.06 -13.20
N LEU A 86 3.74 -1.46 -12.82
CA LEU A 86 4.66 -2.17 -13.71
C LEU A 86 4.05 -3.49 -14.19
N LEU A 87 3.43 -4.26 -13.30
CA LEU A 87 2.77 -5.51 -13.68
C LEU A 87 1.53 -5.28 -14.54
N LEU A 88 0.74 -4.24 -14.24
CA LEU A 88 -0.41 -3.83 -15.06
C LEU A 88 0.02 -3.38 -16.46
N TYR A 89 1.15 -2.70 -16.58
CA TYR A 89 1.65 -2.17 -17.85
C TYR A 89 2.02 -3.28 -18.85
N VAL A 90 2.64 -4.37 -18.39
CA VAL A 90 2.96 -5.53 -19.26
C VAL A 90 1.69 -6.32 -19.63
N ASN A 91 0.57 -6.08 -18.93
CA ASN A 91 -0.74 -6.68 -19.18
C ASN A 91 -0.77 -8.22 -19.27
N VAL A 92 0.12 -8.92 -18.58
CA VAL A 92 0.15 -10.40 -18.54
C VAL A 92 -1.04 -11.02 -17.80
N LEU A 93 -1.82 -10.19 -17.10
CA LEU A 93 -2.96 -10.61 -16.28
C LEU A 93 -4.34 -10.42 -16.96
N GLY A 94 -4.38 -9.88 -18.19
CA GLY A 94 -5.60 -9.75 -18.98
C GLY A 94 -6.52 -8.61 -18.55
N PHE A 95 -5.98 -7.51 -18.05
CA PHE A 95 -6.77 -6.31 -17.75
C PHE A 95 -7.06 -5.53 -19.04
N HIS A 96 -8.28 -5.00 -19.18
CA HIS A 96 -8.70 -4.27 -20.37
C HIS A 96 -8.66 -2.74 -20.22
N ASP A 97 -8.39 -2.23 -19.02
CA ASP A 97 -8.33 -0.79 -18.71
C ASP A 97 -6.90 -0.27 -18.96
N PRO A 98 -6.64 0.50 -20.04
CA PRO A 98 -5.29 0.97 -20.35
C PRO A 98 -4.78 2.02 -19.37
N PHE A 99 -5.67 2.67 -18.62
CA PHE A 99 -5.30 3.70 -17.64
C PHE A 99 -5.06 3.13 -16.23
N MET A 100 -5.28 1.83 -16.02
CA MET A 100 -5.08 1.20 -14.72
C MET A 100 -3.67 1.44 -14.12
N PRO A 101 -2.56 1.36 -14.87
CA PRO A 101 -1.22 1.69 -14.36
C PRO A 101 -1.12 3.12 -13.81
N VAL A 102 -1.70 4.09 -14.52
CA VAL A 102 -1.68 5.50 -14.10
C VAL A 102 -2.50 5.67 -12.82
N VAL A 103 -3.71 5.11 -12.79
CA VAL A 103 -4.60 5.15 -11.61
C VAL A 103 -3.90 4.61 -10.37
N TYR A 104 -3.18 3.49 -10.49
CA TYR A 104 -2.51 2.86 -9.35
C TYR A 104 -1.30 3.67 -8.86
N ILE A 105 -0.45 4.20 -9.74
CA ILE A 105 0.66 5.08 -9.31
C ILE A 105 0.11 6.32 -8.59
N THR A 106 -0.90 6.98 -9.16
CA THR A 106 -1.53 8.15 -8.54
C THR A 106 -2.15 7.80 -7.18
N LEU A 107 -2.80 6.64 -7.07
CA LEU A 107 -3.33 6.13 -5.80
C LEU A 107 -2.22 5.97 -4.75
N GLY A 108 -1.06 5.43 -5.11
CA GLY A 108 0.07 5.27 -4.19
C GLY A 108 0.56 6.59 -3.59
N VAL A 109 0.65 7.63 -4.41
CA VAL A 109 1.02 8.99 -3.98
C VAL A 109 -0.02 9.57 -3.04
N ILE A 110 -1.30 9.45 -3.39
CA ILE A 110 -2.42 9.90 -2.55
C ILE A 110 -2.36 9.21 -1.18
N LEU A 111 -2.12 7.90 -1.15
CA LEU A 111 -2.06 7.14 0.10
C LEU A 111 -0.89 7.57 0.98
N ASP A 112 0.29 7.81 0.44
CA ASP A 112 1.43 8.28 1.23
C ASP A 112 1.16 9.68 1.80
N MET A 113 0.50 10.56 1.04
CA MET A 113 0.07 11.88 1.53
C MET A 113 -0.93 11.75 2.67
N LEU A 114 -1.98 10.94 2.50
CA LEU A 114 -3.01 10.74 3.51
C LEU A 114 -2.45 10.08 4.78
N PHE A 115 -1.66 9.00 4.64
CA PHE A 115 -1.03 8.34 5.79
C PHE A 115 0.00 9.26 6.46
N GLY A 116 0.79 10.02 5.70
CA GLY A 116 1.69 11.05 6.22
C GLY A 116 0.94 12.11 7.04
N PHE A 117 -0.23 12.55 6.57
CA PHE A 117 -1.08 13.49 7.29
C PHE A 117 -1.61 12.90 8.60
N THR A 118 -2.07 11.64 8.59
CA THR A 118 -2.55 10.99 9.83
C THR A 118 -1.47 10.86 10.90
N ASN A 119 -0.20 10.69 10.52
CA ASN A 119 0.92 10.67 11.45
C ASN A 119 1.12 12.02 12.16
N ARG A 120 0.90 13.14 11.45
CA ARG A 120 0.94 14.49 12.05
C ARG A 120 -0.20 14.71 13.06
N LEU A 121 -1.31 13.99 12.90
CA LEU A 121 -2.47 14.04 13.80
C LEU A 121 -2.41 13.00 14.95
N GLY A 122 -1.25 12.39 15.18
CA GLY A 122 -1.06 11.42 16.27
C GLY A 122 -1.40 9.97 15.92
N SER A 123 -1.55 9.64 14.64
CA SER A 123 -1.60 8.26 14.12
C SER A 123 -2.65 7.35 14.79
N LYS A 124 -3.86 7.89 15.05
CA LYS A 124 -4.97 7.09 15.59
C LYS A 124 -5.42 6.07 14.55
N TRP A 125 -5.67 4.83 14.98
CA TRP A 125 -6.02 3.72 14.06
C TRP A 125 -7.25 4.03 13.18
N TRP A 126 -8.24 4.75 13.70
CA TRP A 126 -9.43 5.13 12.95
C TRP A 126 -9.15 6.23 11.91
N LEU A 127 -8.19 7.13 12.17
CA LEU A 127 -7.76 8.13 11.18
C LEU A 127 -7.08 7.46 9.99
N ILE A 128 -6.26 6.43 10.24
CA ILE A 128 -5.60 5.65 9.18
C ILE A 128 -6.63 4.87 8.37
N ALA A 129 -7.64 4.29 9.03
CA ALA A 129 -8.75 3.63 8.36
C ALA A 129 -9.56 4.60 7.46
N LEU A 130 -9.86 5.81 7.95
CA LEU A 130 -10.50 6.85 7.15
C LEU A 130 -9.64 7.27 5.97
N ALA A 131 -8.33 7.47 6.18
CA ALA A 131 -7.37 7.74 5.11
C ALA A 131 -7.36 6.63 4.06
N GLY A 132 -7.46 5.36 4.48
CA GLY A 132 -7.58 4.22 3.57
C GLY A 132 -8.85 4.24 2.73
N GLY A 133 -10.00 4.54 3.36
CA GLY A 133 -11.27 4.71 2.65
C GLY A 133 -11.24 5.86 1.65
N ILE A 134 -10.76 7.03 2.07
CA ILE A 134 -10.59 8.21 1.21
C ILE A 134 -9.62 7.89 0.07
N GLY A 135 -8.51 7.22 0.33
CA GLY A 135 -7.56 6.84 -0.71
C GLY A 135 -8.20 5.93 -1.77
N TRP A 136 -8.86 4.85 -1.36
CA TRP A 136 -9.46 3.90 -2.31
C TRP A 136 -10.62 4.51 -3.12
N MET A 137 -11.39 5.43 -2.53
CA MET A 137 -12.47 6.13 -3.25
C MET A 137 -11.93 7.10 -4.33
N MET A 138 -10.63 7.42 -4.33
CA MET A 138 -10.04 8.21 -5.41
C MET A 138 -10.01 7.46 -6.74
N ILE A 139 -10.12 6.13 -6.77
CA ILE A 139 -10.18 5.37 -8.04
C ILE A 139 -11.37 5.83 -8.91
N PRO A 140 -12.63 5.79 -8.45
CA PRO A 140 -13.73 6.31 -9.25
C PRO A 140 -13.59 7.81 -9.56
N VAL A 141 -13.01 8.63 -8.67
CA VAL A 141 -12.73 10.06 -8.97
C VAL A 141 -11.76 10.21 -10.14
N LEU A 142 -10.64 9.47 -10.12
CA LEU A 142 -9.66 9.46 -11.21
C LEU A 142 -10.28 8.94 -12.51
N ARG A 143 -11.14 7.93 -12.44
CA ARG A 143 -11.87 7.41 -13.60
C ARG A 143 -12.84 8.41 -14.20
N ILE A 144 -13.50 9.23 -13.38
CA ILE A 144 -14.34 10.34 -13.86
C ILE A 144 -13.46 11.33 -14.64
N LEU A 145 -12.33 11.75 -14.07
CA LEU A 145 -11.41 12.68 -14.74
C LEU A 145 -10.87 12.09 -16.05
N ILE A 146 -10.45 10.83 -16.05
CA ILE A 146 -9.97 10.13 -17.26
C ILE A 146 -11.10 10.08 -18.31
N SER A 147 -12.32 9.70 -17.92
CA SER A 147 -13.45 9.64 -18.85
C SER A 147 -13.78 11.00 -19.47
N MET A 148 -13.69 12.08 -18.70
CA MET A 148 -13.89 13.45 -19.20
C MET A 148 -12.81 13.89 -20.18
N VAL A 149 -11.56 13.48 -19.97
CA VAL A 149 -10.41 13.93 -20.78
C VAL A 149 -10.18 13.04 -22.01
N SER A 150 -10.37 11.72 -21.89
CA SER A 150 -10.07 10.76 -22.96
C SER A 150 -11.29 10.17 -23.65
N GLY A 151 -12.50 10.36 -23.09
CA GLY A 151 -13.71 9.70 -23.55
C GLY A 151 -13.79 8.20 -23.22
N PHE A 152 -12.82 7.65 -22.48
CA PHE A 152 -12.81 6.21 -22.16
C PHE A 152 -13.99 5.84 -21.24
N PRO A 153 -14.84 4.87 -21.64
CA PRO A 153 -16.02 4.52 -20.86
C PRO A 153 -15.69 3.55 -19.73
N TYR A 154 -16.17 3.85 -18.52
CA TYR A 154 -16.08 2.95 -17.37
C TYR A 154 -17.47 2.40 -17.02
N ALA A 155 -17.66 1.08 -17.15
CA ALA A 155 -18.92 0.42 -16.83
C ALA A 155 -19.43 0.72 -15.40
N SER A 156 -18.52 0.88 -14.44
CA SER A 156 -18.86 1.23 -13.05
C SER A 156 -19.50 2.61 -12.91
N LEU A 157 -19.25 3.54 -13.83
CA LEU A 157 -19.78 4.91 -13.78
C LEU A 157 -21.14 5.04 -14.48
N LEU A 158 -21.58 4.03 -15.25
CA LEU A 158 -22.85 4.06 -15.99
C LEU A 158 -24.08 4.05 -15.06
N VAL A 159 -23.93 3.50 -13.84
CA VAL A 159 -24.97 3.48 -12.80
C VAL A 159 -24.95 4.72 -11.89
N GLY A 160 -24.15 5.74 -12.23
CA GLY A 160 -23.96 6.95 -11.45
C GLY A 160 -22.69 6.94 -10.60
N PHE A 161 -22.34 8.10 -10.02
CA PHE A 161 -21.06 8.31 -9.33
C PHE A 161 -21.09 7.95 -7.83
N VAL A 162 -22.23 8.17 -7.18
CA VAL A 162 -22.37 8.02 -5.73
C VAL A 162 -22.12 6.58 -5.28
N TYR A 163 -22.67 5.61 -6.02
CA TYR A 163 -22.56 4.20 -5.66
C TYR A 163 -21.11 3.68 -5.72
N PRO A 164 -20.34 3.85 -6.82
CA PRO A 164 -18.92 3.53 -6.84
C PRO A 164 -18.10 4.25 -5.78
N LEU A 165 -18.36 5.54 -5.52
CA LEU A 165 -17.65 6.30 -4.49
C LEU A 165 -17.86 5.68 -3.10
N ALA A 166 -19.12 5.42 -2.74
CA ALA A 166 -19.47 4.86 -1.45
C ALA A 166 -18.89 3.45 -1.26
N THR A 167 -19.02 2.55 -2.24
CA THR A 167 -18.51 1.18 -2.08
C THR A 167 -16.98 1.16 -2.04
N HIS A 168 -16.28 1.97 -2.83
CA HIS A 168 -14.83 2.07 -2.72
C HIS A 168 -14.43 2.64 -1.35
N PHE A 169 -15.11 3.67 -0.85
CA PHE A 169 -14.83 4.18 0.48
C PHE A 169 -14.92 3.08 1.55
N PHE A 170 -16.01 2.31 1.58
CA PHE A 170 -16.20 1.25 2.58
C PHE A 170 -15.24 0.07 2.42
N PHE A 171 -14.96 -0.37 1.18
CA PHE A 171 -13.98 -1.44 0.96
C PHE A 171 -12.57 -1.02 1.29
N GLY A 172 -12.19 0.23 0.99
CA GLY A 172 -10.88 0.77 1.35
C GLY A 172 -10.71 0.88 2.86
N LEU A 173 -11.72 1.45 3.53
CA LEU A 173 -11.76 1.57 4.99
C LEU A 173 -11.65 0.19 5.66
N THR A 174 -12.44 -0.77 5.21
CA THR A 174 -12.47 -2.12 5.77
C THR A 174 -11.14 -2.86 5.54
N GLY A 175 -10.59 -2.78 4.32
CA GLY A 175 -9.29 -3.38 4.01
C GLY A 175 -8.16 -2.81 4.85
N THR A 176 -8.15 -1.49 5.04
CA THR A 176 -7.18 -0.82 5.92
C THR A 176 -7.36 -1.22 7.38
N LEU A 177 -8.59 -1.32 7.89
CA LEU A 177 -8.84 -1.81 9.26
C LEU A 177 -8.31 -3.22 9.46
N ILE A 178 -8.58 -4.14 8.54
CA ILE A 178 -8.08 -5.51 8.61
C ILE A 178 -6.55 -5.52 8.66
N GLY A 179 -5.89 -4.74 7.78
CA GLY A 179 -4.44 -4.63 7.79
C GLY A 179 -3.89 -4.12 9.13
N ILE A 180 -4.46 -3.04 9.69
CA ILE A 180 -4.08 -2.51 11.01
C ILE A 180 -4.23 -3.59 12.10
N LEU A 181 -5.35 -4.33 12.10
CA LEU A 181 -5.60 -5.37 13.10
C LEU A 181 -4.58 -6.51 13.01
N ILE A 182 -4.25 -6.97 11.79
CA ILE A 182 -3.22 -7.99 11.56
C ILE A 182 -1.87 -7.50 12.07
N ILE A 183 -1.46 -6.28 11.71
CA ILE A 183 -0.19 -5.70 12.16
C ILE A 183 -0.14 -5.66 13.69
N LYS A 184 -1.20 -5.18 14.33
CA LYS A 184 -1.28 -5.15 15.80
C LYS A 184 -1.23 -6.54 16.43
N ALA A 185 -1.89 -7.53 15.84
CA ALA A 185 -1.87 -8.91 16.33
C ALA A 185 -0.47 -9.52 16.25
N VAL A 186 0.23 -9.30 15.13
CA VAL A 186 1.60 -9.79 14.92
C VAL A 186 2.60 -9.06 15.83
N SER A 187 2.43 -7.74 16.04
CA SER A 187 3.31 -6.95 16.90
C SER A 187 3.14 -7.22 18.39
N LYS A 188 1.96 -7.67 18.85
CA LYS A 188 1.72 -8.02 20.26
C LYS A 188 2.38 -9.32 20.70
N ASN A 189 2.74 -10.18 19.74
CA ASN A 189 3.37 -11.48 20.00
C ASN A 189 4.91 -11.40 19.99
N LYS A 190 5.47 -10.18 20.07
CA LYS A 190 6.90 -9.90 20.25
C LYS A 190 7.08 -9.14 21.56
#